data_AF-A0A368ZTT8-F1
#
_entry.id   AF-A0A368ZTT8-F1
#
_cell.length_a   1.000
_cell.length_b   1.000
_cell.length_c   1.000
_cell.angle_alpha   90.00
_cell.angle_beta   90.00
_cell.angle_gamma   90.00
#
_symmetry.space_group_name_H-M   'P 1'
#
loop_
_entity.id
_entity.type
_entity.pdbx_description
1 polymer ?
#
loop_
_entity_poly.entity_id
_entity_poly.type
_entity_poly.pdbx_seq_one_letter_code
_entity_poly.pdbx_strand_id
1 'polypeptide(L)'
;MIAIPLPFVVALLLAILAGVLFFRREETTQSAFVFIALCALTTTVVGLRWTFDYSLFRLIQPILASCIPVTAWYCFSSAHKRHQFKVWHFLPPIFVTLASFSYPFWRPPLDPMLTLLYVSYGIALIRASFKTSNLPEQVRLSDIDNALKAERIAGSILLMSAMIDGALAVDFSFFAGEHALIILAIGHAILLPMLSVAVIMMSLSMAPSVNEEASDQNEKTTSVEESKDKSQHPLTDDEVKDIIHKIDVLLSTKEVFLDPDLTLDRLARKACIPARQISAAINQVYGRNISQVVNEYRIERAKTLLLSTDKAITQIYLDSGFQTKSNFHREFSRVTQQTPSAFRRANMKS
;
A
#
# COMPACT_ATOMS: atom_id res chain seq x y z
N MET A 1 -10.22 -34.13 23.90
CA MET A 1 -10.47 -33.61 22.53
C MET A 1 -9.18 -32.96 22.06
N ILE A 2 -8.68 -33.28 20.86
CA ILE A 2 -7.49 -32.62 20.30
C ILE A 2 -7.91 -31.19 19.94
N ALA A 3 -7.71 -30.25 20.86
CA ALA A 3 -7.97 -28.84 20.61
C ALA A 3 -6.76 -28.29 19.84
N ILE A 4 -6.96 -27.94 18.57
CA ILE A 4 -5.93 -27.29 17.76
C ILE A 4 -5.73 -25.87 18.30
N PRO A 5 -4.51 -25.47 18.71
CA PRO A 5 -4.26 -24.12 19.18
C PRO A 5 -4.64 -23.07 18.12
N LEU A 6 -5.35 -22.01 18.54
CA LEU A 6 -5.81 -20.92 17.68
C LEU A 6 -4.73 -20.38 16.72
N PRO A 7 -3.45 -20.21 17.11
CA PRO A 7 -2.41 -19.74 16.19
C PRO A 7 -2.26 -20.61 14.93
N PHE A 8 -2.47 -21.93 15.00
CA PHE A 8 -2.36 -22.78 13.81
C PHE A 8 -3.50 -22.55 12.82
N VAL A 9 -4.71 -22.26 13.30
CA VAL A 9 -5.84 -21.90 12.45
C VAL A 9 -5.57 -20.57 11.74
N VAL A 10 -5.08 -19.57 12.48
CA VAL A 10 -4.70 -18.26 11.93
C VAL A 10 -3.57 -18.41 10.91
N ALA A 11 -2.54 -19.19 11.21
CA ALA A 11 -1.43 -19.45 10.29
C ALA A 11 -1.89 -20.14 9.00
N LEU A 12 -2.83 -21.10 9.08
CA LEU A 12 -3.41 -21.76 7.91
C LEU A 12 -4.15 -20.75 7.02
N LEU A 13 -4.98 -19.88 7.60
CA LEU A 13 -5.70 -18.85 6.83
C LEU A 13 -4.73 -17.89 6.12
N LEU A 14 -3.66 -17.47 6.81
CA LEU A 14 -2.61 -16.65 6.22
C LEU A 14 -1.84 -17.39 5.11
N ALA A 15 -1.54 -18.68 5.30
CA ALA A 15 -0.88 -19.50 4.29
C ALA A 15 -1.74 -19.68 3.03
N ILE A 16 -3.07 -19.86 3.19
CA ILE A 16 -4.01 -19.89 2.06
C ILE A 16 -3.98 -18.56 1.31
N LEU A 17 -4.03 -17.43 2.02
CA LEU A 17 -3.97 -16.11 1.40
C LEU A 17 -2.64 -15.89 0.66
N ALA A 18 -1.50 -16.30 1.25
CA ALA A 18 -0.20 -16.27 0.60
C ALA A 18 -0.18 -17.15 -0.67
N GLY A 19 -0.77 -18.35 -0.62
CA GLY A 19 -0.91 -19.23 -1.77
C GLY A 19 -1.71 -18.60 -2.92
N VAL A 20 -2.85 -17.97 -2.60
CA VAL A 20 -3.66 -17.24 -3.60
C VAL A 20 -2.86 -16.14 -4.28
N LEU A 21 -2.07 -15.37 -3.52
CA LEU A 21 -1.20 -14.33 -4.08
C LEU A 21 -0.04 -14.91 -4.91
N PHE A 22 0.51 -16.05 -4.48
CA PHE A 22 1.57 -16.73 -5.22
C PHE A 22 1.11 -17.19 -6.60
N PHE A 23 -0.10 -17.77 -6.71
CA PHE A 23 -0.66 -18.17 -8.00
C PHE A 23 -1.06 -16.99 -8.89
N ARG A 24 -1.27 -15.81 -8.30
CA ARG A 24 -1.50 -14.54 -9.00
C ARG A 24 -0.21 -13.74 -9.23
N ARG A 25 0.98 -14.38 -9.22
CA ARG A 25 2.29 -13.71 -9.29
C ARG A 25 2.48 -12.87 -10.56
N GLU A 26 2.12 -11.59 -10.45
CA GLU A 26 2.79 -10.50 -11.16
C GLU A 26 3.96 -10.00 -10.28
N GLU A 27 5.04 -9.46 -10.84
CA GLU A 27 6.21 -8.98 -10.06
C GLU A 27 5.82 -8.00 -8.93
N THR A 28 4.71 -7.29 -9.11
CA THR A 28 4.15 -6.30 -8.20
C THR A 28 3.59 -6.90 -6.90
N THR A 29 3.09 -8.14 -6.89
CA THR A 29 2.48 -8.77 -5.70
C THR A 29 3.50 -9.50 -4.81
N GLN A 30 4.77 -9.50 -5.18
CA GLN A 30 5.84 -10.22 -4.46
C GLN A 30 6.04 -9.72 -3.02
N SER A 31 5.96 -8.41 -2.79
CA SER A 31 6.14 -7.83 -1.45
C SER A 31 5.00 -8.24 -0.51
N ALA A 32 3.75 -8.25 -1.00
CA ALA A 32 2.58 -8.69 -0.26
C ALA A 32 2.62 -10.18 0.09
N PHE A 33 3.08 -11.00 -0.86
CA PHE A 33 3.33 -12.42 -0.61
C PHE A 33 4.36 -12.63 0.52
N VAL A 34 5.52 -11.96 0.44
CA VAL A 34 6.57 -12.07 1.46
C VAL A 34 6.05 -11.63 2.84
N PHE A 35 5.30 -10.53 2.89
CA PHE A 35 4.72 -10.04 4.13
C PHE A 35 3.74 -11.04 4.77
N ILE A 36 2.78 -11.58 4.00
CA ILE A 36 1.82 -12.55 4.54
C ILE A 36 2.52 -13.86 4.90
N ALA A 37 3.47 -14.33 4.08
CA ALA A 37 4.23 -15.54 4.39
C ALA A 37 5.01 -15.40 5.71
N LEU A 38 5.60 -14.22 5.96
CA LEU A 38 6.24 -13.92 7.24
C LEU A 38 5.23 -13.93 8.39
N CYS A 39 4.05 -13.30 8.24
CA CYS A 39 3.01 -13.35 9.26
C CYS A 39 2.56 -14.79 9.54
N ALA A 40 2.36 -15.62 8.51
CA ALA A 40 2.00 -17.03 8.66
C ALA A 40 3.09 -17.82 9.41
N LEU A 41 4.36 -17.58 9.06
CA LEU A 41 5.51 -18.21 9.71
C LEU A 41 5.60 -17.81 11.19
N THR A 42 5.51 -16.51 11.50
CA THR A 42 5.55 -16.02 12.89
C THR A 42 4.42 -16.60 13.72
N THR A 43 3.18 -16.61 13.20
CA THR A 43 2.02 -17.19 13.89
C THR A 43 2.17 -18.71 14.09
N THR A 44 2.78 -19.42 13.13
CA THR A 44 3.10 -20.85 13.29
C THR A 44 4.09 -21.07 14.43
N VAL A 45 5.15 -20.25 14.52
CA VAL A 45 6.13 -20.32 15.61
C VAL A 45 5.49 -20.02 16.96
N VAL A 46 4.54 -19.07 17.04
CA VAL A 46 3.74 -18.81 18.25
C VAL A 46 2.96 -20.07 18.67
N GLY A 47 2.29 -20.74 17.73
CA GLY A 47 1.57 -21.98 18.00
C GLY A 47 2.48 -23.11 18.47
N LEU A 48 3.65 -23.27 17.83
CA LEU A 48 4.66 -24.27 18.21
C LEU A 48 5.23 -24.00 19.61
N ARG A 49 5.47 -22.72 19.96
CA ARG A 49 5.91 -22.34 21.30
C ARG A 49 4.90 -22.75 22.37
N TRP A 50 3.61 -22.48 22.15
CA TRP A 50 2.56 -22.83 23.11
C TRP A 50 2.35 -24.34 23.25
N THR A 51 2.71 -25.12 22.24
CA THR A 51 2.48 -26.58 22.22
C THR A 51 3.67 -27.36 22.76
N PHE A 52 4.91 -26.98 22.38
CA PHE A 52 6.11 -27.77 22.63
C PHE A 52 7.11 -27.11 23.58
N ASP A 53 6.90 -25.83 23.96
CA ASP A 53 7.72 -24.99 24.86
C ASP A 53 9.25 -25.16 24.78
N TYR A 54 9.78 -25.46 23.59
CA TYR A 54 11.22 -25.53 23.34
C TYR A 54 11.87 -24.14 23.36
N SER A 55 13.11 -24.07 23.89
CA SER A 55 13.91 -22.84 23.94
C SER A 55 14.16 -22.22 22.56
N LEU A 56 14.21 -23.05 21.51
CA LEU A 56 14.35 -22.60 20.12
C LEU A 56 13.22 -21.66 19.70
N PHE A 57 11.97 -21.97 20.04
CA PHE A 57 10.83 -21.12 19.65
C PHE A 57 10.78 -19.81 20.44
N ARG A 58 11.26 -19.82 21.69
CA ARG A 58 11.45 -18.59 22.48
C ARG A 58 12.51 -17.67 21.88
N LEU A 59 13.56 -18.24 21.27
CA LEU A 59 14.60 -17.49 20.57
C LEU A 59 14.11 -16.93 19.22
N ILE A 60 13.45 -17.74 18.41
CA ILE A 60 13.07 -17.38 17.03
C ILE A 60 11.89 -16.40 16.97
N GLN A 61 10.89 -16.54 17.87
CA GLN A 61 9.67 -15.74 17.82
C GLN A 61 9.92 -14.21 17.79
N PRO A 62 10.68 -13.60 18.73
CA PRO A 62 10.91 -12.16 18.73
C PRO A 62 11.69 -11.68 17.48
N ILE A 63 12.57 -12.52 16.94
CA ILE A 63 13.32 -12.23 15.70
C ILE A 63 12.35 -12.09 14.54
N LEU A 64 11.48 -13.09 14.33
CA LEU A 64 10.49 -13.04 13.25
C LEU A 64 9.46 -11.91 13.45
N ALA A 65 9.02 -11.67 14.69
CA ALA A 65 8.13 -10.58 15.02
C ALA A 65 8.73 -9.21 14.68
N SER A 66 10.03 -9.00 14.94
CA SER A 66 10.70 -7.74 14.60
C SER A 66 10.76 -7.46 13.10
N CYS A 67 10.71 -8.50 12.26
CA CYS A 67 10.70 -8.37 10.80
C CYS A 67 9.32 -7.94 10.25
N ILE A 68 8.22 -8.12 10.99
CA ILE A 68 6.86 -7.81 10.52
C ILE A 68 6.68 -6.30 10.25
N PRO A 69 7.00 -5.36 11.16
CA PRO A 69 6.85 -3.93 10.87
C PRO A 69 7.72 -3.45 9.71
N VAL A 70 8.92 -4.02 9.56
CA VAL A 70 9.87 -3.70 8.48
C VAL A 70 9.33 -4.17 7.13
N THR A 71 8.83 -5.39 7.06
CA THR A 71 8.22 -5.93 5.83
C THR A 71 6.88 -5.28 5.53
N ALA A 72 6.08 -4.91 6.53
CA ALA A 72 4.87 -4.11 6.36
C ALA A 72 5.19 -2.75 5.74
N TRP A 73 6.21 -2.05 6.26
CA TRP A 73 6.70 -0.82 5.66
C TRP A 73 7.06 -1.03 4.19
N TYR A 74 7.88 -2.02 3.89
CA TYR A 74 8.25 -2.29 2.50
C TYR A 74 7.03 -2.65 1.63
N CYS A 75 6.12 -3.50 2.12
CA CYS A 75 4.94 -3.92 1.37
C CYS A 75 3.98 -2.76 1.07
N PHE A 76 3.73 -1.90 2.05
CA PHE A 76 2.72 -0.86 1.94
C PHE A 76 3.30 0.48 1.50
N SER A 77 4.56 0.79 1.82
CA SER A 77 5.23 2.00 1.38
C SER A 77 5.99 1.84 0.05
N SER A 78 6.23 0.62 -0.47
CA SER A 78 6.92 0.43 -1.76
C SER A 78 6.22 1.12 -2.92
N ALA A 79 4.91 1.31 -2.81
CA ALA A 79 4.09 2.09 -3.73
C ALA A 79 4.71 3.47 -4.03
N HIS A 80 5.45 4.03 -3.07
CA HIS A 80 6.08 5.34 -3.15
C HIS A 80 7.44 5.39 -3.84
N LYS A 81 8.27 4.33 -3.80
CA LYS A 81 9.63 4.33 -4.40
C LYS A 81 10.10 2.92 -4.74
N ARG A 82 10.52 2.68 -6.00
CA ARG A 82 10.93 1.35 -6.49
C ARG A 82 12.02 0.70 -5.62
N HIS A 83 13.06 1.41 -5.19
CA HIS A 83 14.30 0.73 -4.75
C HIS A 83 15.13 1.42 -3.65
N GLN A 84 14.57 2.30 -2.82
CA GLN A 84 15.34 2.80 -1.67
C GLN A 84 15.25 1.85 -0.47
N PHE A 85 15.83 0.65 -0.63
CA PHE A 85 16.18 -0.22 0.48
C PHE A 85 17.16 0.50 1.39
N LYS A 86 16.66 1.21 2.40
CA LYS A 86 17.50 1.84 3.41
C LYS A 86 17.91 0.79 4.43
N VAL A 87 19.20 0.49 4.48
CA VAL A 87 19.82 -0.48 5.41
C VAL A 87 19.44 -0.20 6.87
N TRP A 88 19.15 1.06 7.21
CA TRP A 88 18.67 1.47 8.53
C TRP A 88 17.42 0.72 9.02
N HIS A 89 16.54 0.26 8.13
CA HIS A 89 15.35 -0.51 8.54
C HIS A 89 15.67 -1.94 9.02
N PHE A 90 16.89 -2.45 8.78
CA PHE A 90 17.34 -3.74 9.30
C PHE A 90 17.99 -3.63 10.69
N LEU A 91 18.32 -2.42 11.14
CA LEU A 91 18.91 -2.23 12.48
C LEU A 91 18.00 -2.76 13.60
N PRO A 92 16.67 -2.51 13.62
CA PRO A 92 15.83 -3.03 14.68
C PRO A 92 15.77 -4.57 14.73
N PRO A 93 15.57 -5.30 13.61
CA PRO A 93 15.66 -6.77 13.64
C PRO A 93 17.03 -7.31 14.06
N ILE A 94 18.13 -6.68 13.60
CA ILE A 94 19.48 -7.07 14.03
C ILE A 94 19.63 -6.88 15.55
N PHE A 95 19.19 -5.75 16.08
CA PHE A 95 19.24 -5.47 17.51
C PHE A 95 18.40 -6.48 18.31
N VAL A 96 17.17 -6.77 17.88
CA VAL A 96 16.31 -7.78 18.54
C VAL A 96 16.94 -9.17 18.47
N THR A 97 17.63 -9.49 17.37
CA THR A 97 18.36 -10.75 17.24
C THR A 97 19.47 -10.85 18.27
N LEU A 98 20.35 -9.85 18.37
CA LEU A 98 21.43 -9.81 19.36
C LEU A 98 20.89 -9.87 20.80
N ALA A 99 19.81 -9.14 21.08
CA ALA A 99 19.14 -9.18 22.38
C ALA A 99 18.57 -10.58 22.68
N SER A 100 17.94 -11.24 21.70
CA SER A 100 17.40 -12.60 21.87
C SER A 100 18.49 -13.64 22.17
N PHE A 101 19.67 -13.53 21.53
CA PHE A 101 20.81 -14.39 21.84
C PHE A 101 21.45 -14.11 23.21
N SER A 102 21.31 -12.88 23.71
CA SER A 102 21.84 -12.48 25.02
C SER A 102 20.96 -12.94 26.19
N TYR A 103 19.77 -13.48 25.93
CA TYR A 103 18.79 -13.92 26.94
C TYR A 103 19.37 -14.82 28.06
N PRO A 104 20.29 -15.78 27.79
CA PRO A 104 20.90 -16.58 28.84
C PRO A 104 21.77 -15.80 29.83
N PHE A 105 22.33 -14.66 29.40
CA PHE A 105 23.26 -13.84 30.16
C PHE A 105 22.60 -12.62 30.80
N TRP A 106 21.63 -12.03 30.11
CA TRP A 106 20.87 -10.84 30.51
C TRP A 106 19.44 -11.04 30.02
N ARG A 107 18.40 -10.64 30.77
CA ARG A 107 17.00 -10.66 30.29
C ARG A 107 16.59 -9.32 29.67
N PRO A 108 16.81 -9.06 28.36
CA PRO A 108 16.49 -7.78 27.77
C PRO A 108 14.97 -7.58 27.71
N PRO A 109 14.50 -6.33 27.77
CA PRO A 109 13.07 -6.02 27.73
C PRO A 109 12.54 -6.12 26.29
N LEU A 110 12.51 -7.34 25.73
CA LEU A 110 12.12 -7.59 24.33
C LEU A 110 10.68 -7.18 24.02
N ASP A 111 9.75 -7.39 24.95
CA ASP A 111 8.34 -7.07 24.74
C ASP A 111 8.10 -5.57 24.53
N PRO A 112 8.50 -4.64 25.43
CA PRO A 112 8.30 -3.21 25.19
C PRO A 112 9.11 -2.71 23.98
N MET A 113 10.24 -3.35 23.66
CA MET A 113 11.01 -3.05 22.46
C MET A 113 10.24 -3.38 21.17
N LEU A 114 9.64 -4.56 21.09
CA LEU A 114 8.78 -4.95 19.97
C LEU A 114 7.55 -4.06 19.90
N THR A 115 6.89 -3.78 21.03
CA THR A 115 5.74 -2.86 21.09
C THR A 115 6.12 -1.48 20.54
N LEU A 116 7.26 -0.92 20.94
CA LEU A 116 7.73 0.38 20.43
C LEU A 116 8.00 0.32 18.92
N LEU A 117 8.58 -0.78 18.43
CA LEU A 117 8.83 -0.98 17.01
C LEU A 117 7.51 -0.97 16.21
N TYR A 118 6.52 -1.74 16.64
CA TYR A 118 5.20 -1.78 16.00
C TYR A 118 4.49 -0.42 16.04
N VAL A 119 4.54 0.27 17.18
CA VAL A 119 3.97 1.62 17.32
C VAL A 119 4.65 2.62 16.39
N SER A 120 5.99 2.65 16.36
CA SER A 120 6.74 3.59 15.53
C SER A 120 6.45 3.43 14.04
N TYR A 121 6.44 2.20 13.54
CA TYR A 121 6.14 1.88 12.15
C TYR A 121 4.64 2.08 11.82
N GLY A 122 3.75 1.75 12.75
CA GLY A 122 2.31 2.01 12.59
C GLY A 122 2.01 3.50 12.41
N ILE A 123 2.56 4.35 13.29
CA ILE A 123 2.45 5.81 13.18
C ILE A 123 3.12 6.32 11.89
N ALA A 124 4.29 5.78 11.54
CA ALA A 124 5.00 6.18 10.33
C ALA A 124 4.18 5.89 9.06
N LEU A 125 3.55 4.71 8.94
CA LEU A 125 2.70 4.35 7.80
C LEU A 125 1.48 5.28 7.69
N ILE A 126 0.80 5.53 8.82
CA ILE A 126 -0.34 6.44 8.85
C ILE A 126 0.08 7.84 8.40
N ARG A 127 1.18 8.37 8.95
CA ARG A 127 1.70 9.70 8.57
C ARG A 127 2.11 9.76 7.10
N ALA A 128 2.73 8.71 6.57
CA ALA A 128 3.10 8.64 5.15
C ALA A 128 1.87 8.77 4.25
N SER A 129 0.78 8.07 4.58
CA SER A 129 -0.46 8.06 3.79
C SER A 129 -1.21 9.41 3.70
N PHE A 130 -0.85 10.39 4.53
CA PHE A 130 -1.44 11.74 4.50
C PHE A 130 -0.55 12.76 3.79
N LYS A 131 0.71 12.40 3.48
CA LYS A 131 1.67 13.36 2.95
C LYS A 131 1.58 13.41 1.43
N THR A 132 0.85 14.40 0.89
CA THR A 132 0.59 14.56 -0.54
C THR A 132 1.85 14.68 -1.41
N SER A 133 2.98 15.11 -0.84
CA SER A 133 4.27 15.19 -1.55
C SER A 133 4.88 13.82 -1.90
N ASN A 134 4.37 12.75 -1.30
CA ASN A 134 4.76 11.38 -1.55
C ASN A 134 3.54 10.69 -2.14
N LEU A 135 3.25 10.90 -3.42
CA LEU A 135 2.23 10.08 -4.08
C LEU A 135 2.87 8.77 -4.55
N PRO A 136 2.16 7.64 -4.47
CA PRO A 136 2.63 6.39 -5.01
C PRO A 136 2.94 6.49 -6.51
N GLU A 137 4.21 6.32 -6.90
CA GLU A 137 4.65 6.51 -8.28
C GLU A 137 4.22 5.36 -9.19
N GLN A 138 4.06 4.16 -8.64
CA GLN A 138 3.78 2.92 -9.41
C GLN A 138 2.33 2.43 -9.33
N VAL A 139 1.53 3.09 -8.49
CA VAL A 139 0.11 2.79 -8.38
C VAL A 139 -0.60 3.44 -9.56
N ARG A 140 -1.57 2.73 -10.13
CA ARG A 140 -2.44 3.28 -11.16
C ARG A 140 -3.07 4.55 -10.65
N LEU A 141 -3.09 5.60 -11.46
CA LEU A 141 -3.66 6.89 -11.05
C LEU A 141 -5.13 6.76 -10.63
N SER A 142 -5.88 5.80 -11.18
CA SER A 142 -7.23 5.48 -10.69
C SER A 142 -7.23 5.07 -9.21
N ASP A 143 -6.27 4.25 -8.78
CA ASP A 143 -6.37 3.47 -7.55
C ASP A 143 -5.49 3.99 -6.40
N ILE A 144 -4.91 5.18 -6.56
CA ILE A 144 -4.11 5.87 -5.52
C ILE A 144 -4.85 5.94 -4.18
N ASP A 145 -6.14 6.29 -4.18
CA ASP A 145 -6.92 6.39 -2.94
C ASP A 145 -7.06 5.03 -2.22
N ASN A 146 -7.14 3.93 -2.97
CA ASN A 146 -7.24 2.59 -2.40
C ASN A 146 -5.88 2.16 -1.80
N ALA A 147 -4.77 2.48 -2.48
CA ALA A 147 -3.43 2.24 -1.96
C ALA A 147 -3.17 3.04 -0.66
N LEU A 148 -3.52 4.32 -0.63
CA LEU A 148 -3.38 5.14 0.59
C LEU A 148 -4.27 4.64 1.73
N LYS A 149 -5.48 4.13 1.44
CA LYS A 149 -6.32 3.46 2.44
C LYS A 149 -5.68 2.16 2.94
N ALA A 150 -5.10 1.35 2.05
CA ALA A 150 -4.41 0.13 2.43
C ALA A 150 -3.24 0.41 3.38
N GLU A 151 -2.46 1.47 3.12
CA GLU A 151 -1.39 1.92 4.03
C GLU A 151 -1.90 2.33 5.41
N ARG A 152 -3.02 3.06 5.47
CA ARG A 152 -3.66 3.43 6.75
C ARG A 152 -4.12 2.21 7.51
N ILE A 153 -4.77 1.26 6.82
CA ILE A 153 -5.23 0.01 7.42
C ILE A 153 -4.03 -0.79 7.95
N ALA A 154 -2.93 -0.89 7.18
CA ALA A 154 -1.71 -1.56 7.60
C ALA A 154 -1.08 -0.90 8.84
N GLY A 155 -1.02 0.43 8.88
CA GLY A 155 -0.56 1.18 10.05
C GLY A 155 -1.44 0.90 11.27
N SER A 156 -2.77 0.91 11.11
CA SER A 156 -3.72 0.56 12.18
C SER A 156 -3.57 -0.88 12.66
N ILE A 157 -3.29 -1.84 11.77
CA ILE A 157 -3.01 -3.24 12.14
C ILE A 157 -1.80 -3.32 13.07
N LEU A 158 -0.71 -2.62 12.76
CA LEU A 158 0.48 -2.61 13.63
C LEU A 158 0.19 -2.01 15.01
N LEU A 159 -0.60 -0.93 15.08
CA LEU A 159 -1.01 -0.33 16.36
C LEU A 159 -1.92 -1.26 17.17
N MET A 160 -2.86 -1.94 16.52
CA MET A 160 -3.71 -2.93 17.17
C MET A 160 -2.90 -4.14 17.66
N SER A 161 -1.91 -4.60 16.90
CA SER A 161 -1.00 -5.66 17.34
C SER A 161 -0.23 -5.23 18.60
N ALA A 162 0.33 -4.03 18.63
CA ALA A 162 1.00 -3.48 19.81
C ALA A 162 0.06 -3.37 21.03
N MET A 163 -1.22 -3.04 20.80
CA MET A 163 -2.24 -2.99 21.85
C MET A 163 -2.57 -4.39 22.39
N ILE A 164 -2.67 -5.40 21.53
CA ILE A 164 -2.88 -6.80 21.93
C ILE A 164 -1.70 -7.30 22.75
N ASP A 165 -0.46 -7.03 22.31
CA ASP A 165 0.75 -7.40 23.05
C ASP A 165 0.80 -6.71 24.43
N GLY A 166 0.41 -5.44 24.50
CA GLY A 166 0.28 -4.71 25.76
C GLY A 166 -0.79 -5.30 26.69
N ALA A 167 -1.96 -5.66 26.14
CA ALA A 167 -3.03 -6.31 26.90
C ALA A 167 -2.59 -7.69 27.43
N LEU A 168 -1.86 -8.47 26.63
CA LEU A 168 -1.25 -9.73 27.08
C LEU A 168 -0.24 -9.51 28.20
N ALA A 169 0.65 -8.51 28.08
CA ALA A 169 1.63 -8.20 29.12
C ALA A 169 0.96 -7.83 30.46
N VAL A 170 -0.13 -7.05 30.41
CA VAL A 170 -0.95 -6.73 31.59
C VAL A 170 -1.62 -7.99 32.15
N ASP A 171 -2.22 -8.82 31.30
CA ASP A 171 -2.89 -10.06 31.71
C ASP A 171 -1.93 -11.04 32.39
N PHE A 172 -0.73 -11.23 31.86
CA PHE A 172 0.30 -12.05 32.51
C PHE A 172 0.81 -11.47 33.82
N SER A 173 0.86 -10.14 33.95
CA SER A 173 1.38 -9.47 35.15
C SER A 173 0.38 -9.45 36.30
N PHE A 174 -0.92 -9.26 36.01
CA PHE A 174 -1.95 -9.05 37.03
C PHE A 174 -2.92 -10.22 37.19
N PHE A 175 -3.11 -11.02 36.14
CA PHE A 175 -4.12 -12.09 36.06
C PHE A 175 -3.50 -13.45 35.69
N ALA A 176 -2.18 -13.58 35.78
CA ALA A 176 -1.44 -14.81 35.47
C ALA A 176 -1.72 -15.43 34.09
N GLY A 177 -2.22 -14.63 33.13
CA GLY A 177 -2.52 -15.08 31.78
C GLY A 177 -3.89 -15.76 31.60
N GLU A 178 -4.81 -15.65 32.57
CA GLU A 178 -6.12 -16.31 32.50
C GLU A 178 -6.96 -15.89 31.28
N HIS A 179 -6.80 -14.65 30.81
CA HIS A 179 -7.57 -14.12 29.68
C HIS A 179 -6.80 -14.15 28.36
N ALA A 180 -5.56 -14.65 28.33
CA ALA A 180 -4.68 -14.59 27.17
C ALA A 180 -5.32 -15.18 25.89
N LEU A 181 -6.06 -16.29 26.02
CA LEU A 181 -6.78 -16.91 24.90
C LEU A 181 -7.90 -16.02 24.34
N ILE A 182 -8.65 -15.35 25.21
CA ILE A 182 -9.76 -14.47 24.81
C ILE A 182 -9.21 -13.20 24.16
N ILE A 183 -8.16 -12.61 24.74
CA ILE A 183 -7.46 -11.44 24.18
C ILE A 183 -6.97 -11.77 22.77
N LEU A 184 -6.32 -12.92 22.59
CA LEU A 184 -5.79 -13.36 21.31
C LEU A 184 -6.91 -13.66 20.29
N ALA A 185 -8.02 -14.29 20.72
CA ALA A 185 -9.16 -14.58 19.87
C ALA A 185 -9.83 -13.32 19.34
N ILE A 186 -10.12 -12.36 20.22
CA ILE A 186 -10.73 -11.07 19.84
C ILE A 186 -9.77 -10.29 18.93
N GLY A 187 -8.49 -10.26 19.28
CA GLY A 187 -7.46 -9.60 18.48
C GLY A 187 -7.39 -10.13 17.05
N HIS A 188 -7.28 -11.45 16.88
CA HIS A 188 -7.21 -12.05 15.54
C HIS A 188 -8.52 -12.01 14.76
N ALA A 189 -9.68 -12.02 15.43
CA ALA A 189 -10.97 -11.84 14.77
C ALA A 189 -11.08 -10.50 14.05
N ILE A 190 -10.40 -9.46 14.56
CA ILE A 190 -10.36 -8.12 13.96
C ILE A 190 -9.18 -7.99 12.96
N LEU A 191 -7.99 -8.46 13.34
CA LEU A 191 -6.78 -8.27 12.56
C LEU A 191 -6.80 -9.01 11.21
N LEU A 192 -7.31 -10.25 11.16
CA LEU A 192 -7.29 -11.06 9.94
C LEU A 192 -8.13 -10.46 8.79
N PRO A 193 -9.39 -10.03 9.01
CA PRO A 193 -10.16 -9.34 7.98
C PRO A 193 -9.49 -8.03 7.53
N MET A 194 -8.99 -7.22 8.47
CA MET A 194 -8.31 -5.96 8.15
C MET A 194 -7.07 -6.21 7.27
N LEU A 195 -6.26 -7.21 7.62
CA LEU A 195 -5.08 -7.60 6.86
C LEU A 195 -5.44 -8.06 5.45
N SER A 196 -6.47 -8.89 5.33
CA SER A 196 -6.94 -9.40 4.05
C SER A 196 -7.39 -8.26 3.13
N VAL A 197 -8.17 -7.31 3.66
CA VAL A 197 -8.63 -6.12 2.91
C VAL A 197 -7.45 -5.24 2.49
N ALA A 198 -6.52 -4.94 3.40
CA ALA A 198 -5.35 -4.10 3.09
C ALA A 198 -4.52 -4.70 1.96
N VAL A 199 -4.26 -6.01 2.02
CA VAL A 199 -3.45 -6.68 1.00
C VAL A 199 -4.17 -6.75 -0.34
N ILE A 200 -5.47 -7.06 -0.37
CA ILE A 200 -6.24 -7.08 -1.62
C ILE A 200 -6.28 -5.68 -2.26
N MET A 201 -6.53 -4.64 -1.47
CA MET A 201 -6.52 -3.26 -1.97
C MET A 201 -5.16 -2.90 -2.57
N MET A 202 -4.06 -3.22 -1.88
CA MET A 202 -2.72 -2.94 -2.40
C MET A 202 -2.44 -3.75 -3.68
N SER A 203 -2.71 -5.06 -3.66
CA SER A 203 -2.46 -5.96 -4.79
C SER A 203 -3.21 -5.57 -6.06
N LEU A 204 -4.42 -5.02 -5.95
CA LEU A 204 -5.22 -4.59 -7.12
C LEU A 204 -4.87 -3.19 -7.63
N SER A 205 -4.19 -2.38 -6.81
CA SER A 205 -3.87 -0.98 -7.14
C SER A 205 -2.59 -0.84 -7.98
N MET A 206 -1.74 -1.87 -8.00
CA MET A 206 -0.47 -1.82 -8.72
C MET A 206 -0.65 -1.98 -10.23
N ALA A 207 0.08 -1.19 -11.02
CA ALA A 207 0.14 -1.36 -12.47
C ALA A 207 1.19 -2.44 -12.83
N PRO A 208 0.94 -3.28 -13.85
CA PRO A 208 1.93 -4.24 -14.33
C PRO A 208 3.23 -3.53 -14.73
N SER A 209 4.36 -4.12 -14.36
CA SER A 209 5.67 -3.70 -14.86
C SER A 209 5.74 -4.07 -16.34
N VAL A 210 5.66 -3.06 -17.22
CA VAL A 210 5.95 -3.26 -18.64
C VAL A 210 7.46 -3.41 -18.75
N ASN A 211 7.93 -4.64 -18.95
CA ASN A 211 9.22 -4.87 -19.58
C ASN A 211 9.01 -4.53 -21.06
N GLU A 212 9.53 -3.39 -21.49
CA GLU A 212 9.61 -3.01 -22.90
C GLU A 212 10.60 -3.95 -23.59
N GLU A 213 10.12 -5.04 -24.19
CA GLU A 213 10.86 -5.69 -25.27
C GLU A 213 10.48 -5.02 -26.60
N ALA A 214 11.53 -4.53 -27.29
CA ALA A 214 11.60 -4.10 -28.68
C ALA A 214 11.01 -2.73 -29.08
N SER A 215 11.77 -1.67 -28.79
CA SER A 215 12.27 -0.81 -29.88
C SER A 215 13.68 -0.35 -29.52
N ASP A 216 14.64 -1.06 -30.08
CA ASP A 216 16.06 -0.84 -29.96
C ASP A 216 16.47 0.32 -30.89
N GLN A 217 17.10 1.35 -30.33
CA GLN A 217 18.43 1.84 -30.71
C GLN A 217 18.62 3.32 -30.31
N ASN A 218 19.60 3.50 -29.43
CA ASN A 218 20.36 4.72 -29.22
C ASN A 218 19.69 5.85 -28.42
N GLU A 219 19.52 5.63 -27.12
CA GLU A 219 19.87 6.68 -26.17
C GLU A 219 20.63 6.05 -25.00
N LYS A 220 21.93 6.39 -24.94
CA LYS A 220 22.80 6.14 -23.80
C LYS A 220 22.02 6.30 -22.51
N THR A 221 22.10 5.26 -21.70
CA THR A 221 21.98 5.28 -20.24
C THR A 221 22.58 6.57 -19.67
N THR A 222 21.77 7.62 -19.61
CA THR A 222 21.94 8.67 -18.63
C THR A 222 21.09 8.22 -17.48
N SER A 223 21.71 7.41 -16.64
CA SER A 223 21.31 7.26 -15.25
C SER A 223 20.85 8.63 -14.73
N VAL A 224 19.57 8.75 -14.38
CA VAL A 224 19.04 9.88 -13.59
C VAL A 224 19.53 9.78 -12.13
N GLU A 225 20.76 9.29 -11.96
CA GLU A 225 21.57 9.38 -10.76
C GLU A 225 22.37 10.69 -10.79
N GLU A 226 21.70 11.83 -10.96
CA GLU A 226 22.26 13.14 -10.58
C GLU A 226 21.16 14.23 -10.61
N SER A 227 20.21 14.11 -9.68
CA SER A 227 19.50 15.28 -9.14
C SER A 227 18.91 14.94 -7.76
N LYS A 228 19.77 14.44 -6.85
CA LYS A 228 19.40 14.33 -5.44
C LYS A 228 19.44 15.68 -4.70
N ASP A 229 19.96 16.75 -5.32
CA ASP A 229 20.23 18.01 -4.62
C ASP A 229 19.36 19.22 -5.04
N LYS A 230 18.62 19.16 -6.16
CA LYS A 230 17.71 20.26 -6.58
C LYS A 230 16.25 20.11 -6.14
N SER A 231 15.93 19.15 -5.28
CA SER A 231 14.55 18.86 -4.86
C SER A 231 14.09 19.57 -3.57
N GLN A 232 14.85 20.58 -3.12
CA GLN A 232 14.55 21.38 -1.93
C GLN A 232 14.23 22.85 -2.21
N HIS A 233 14.44 23.34 -3.44
CA HIS A 233 14.01 24.70 -3.78
C HIS A 233 12.51 24.70 -4.08
N PRO A 234 11.72 25.62 -3.50
CA PRO A 234 10.35 25.87 -3.95
C PRO A 234 10.37 26.12 -5.46
N LEU A 235 9.46 25.45 -6.19
CA LEU A 235 9.28 25.68 -7.62
C LEU A 235 8.89 27.16 -7.81
N THR A 236 9.50 27.80 -8.79
CA THR A 236 9.10 29.14 -9.22
C THR A 236 7.75 29.09 -9.94
N ASP A 237 7.00 30.19 -9.94
CA ASP A 237 5.69 30.24 -10.61
C ASP A 237 5.78 29.94 -12.11
N ASP A 238 6.90 30.27 -12.75
CA ASP A 238 7.14 29.97 -14.16
C ASP A 238 7.42 28.48 -14.40
N GLU A 239 8.24 27.84 -13.56
CA GLU A 239 8.43 26.37 -13.61
C GLU A 239 7.11 25.63 -13.38
N VAL A 240 6.28 26.10 -12.46
CA VAL A 240 4.96 25.52 -12.19
C VAL A 240 4.08 25.61 -13.43
N LYS A 241 4.00 26.79 -14.07
CA LYS A 241 3.20 26.96 -15.30
C LYS A 241 3.69 26.05 -16.42
N ASP A 242 5.00 25.94 -16.61
CA ASP A 242 5.58 25.07 -17.65
C ASP A 242 5.26 23.59 -17.41
N ILE A 243 5.37 23.12 -16.16
CA ILE A 243 5.01 21.75 -15.78
C ILE A 243 3.53 21.50 -16.06
N ILE A 244 2.65 22.40 -15.62
CA ILE A 244 1.20 22.27 -15.80
C ILE A 244 0.83 22.26 -17.28
N HIS A 245 1.42 23.14 -18.08
CA HIS A 245 1.19 23.19 -19.51
C HIS A 245 1.59 21.87 -20.19
N LYS A 246 2.78 21.33 -19.88
CA LYS A 246 3.22 20.03 -20.42
C LYS A 246 2.27 18.89 -20.04
N ILE A 247 1.80 18.86 -18.80
CA ILE A 247 0.86 17.84 -18.33
C ILE A 247 -0.50 17.99 -19.02
N ASP A 248 -1.01 19.21 -19.15
CA ASP A 248 -2.26 19.47 -19.84
C ASP A 248 -2.20 19.07 -21.31
N VAL A 249 -1.09 19.32 -22.02
CA VAL A 249 -0.90 18.83 -23.40
C VAL A 249 -0.93 17.31 -23.47
N LEU A 250 -0.30 16.60 -22.54
CA LEU A 250 -0.35 15.12 -22.51
C LEU A 250 -1.77 14.61 -22.27
N LEU A 251 -2.54 15.26 -21.40
CA LEU A 251 -3.90 14.84 -21.06
C LEU A 251 -4.91 15.22 -22.14
N SER A 252 -4.90 16.46 -22.62
CA SER A 252 -5.88 16.97 -23.59
C SER A 252 -5.60 16.50 -25.02
N THR A 253 -4.34 16.48 -25.45
CA THR A 253 -4.00 16.24 -26.86
C THR A 253 -3.65 14.79 -27.12
N LYS A 254 -2.87 14.16 -26.24
CA LYS A 254 -2.46 12.75 -26.39
C LYS A 254 -3.39 11.77 -25.68
N GLU A 255 -4.42 12.27 -25.00
CA GLU A 255 -5.43 11.49 -24.26
C GLU A 255 -4.82 10.39 -23.37
N VAL A 256 -3.65 10.64 -22.76
CA VAL A 256 -2.94 9.60 -21.99
C VAL A 256 -3.76 9.11 -20.79
N PHE A 257 -4.77 9.88 -20.36
CA PHE A 257 -5.72 9.49 -19.32
C PHE A 257 -6.53 8.24 -19.68
N LEU A 258 -6.66 7.89 -20.96
CA LEU A 258 -7.35 6.68 -21.40
C LEU A 258 -6.58 5.39 -21.08
N ASP A 259 -5.26 5.46 -20.86
CA ASP A 259 -4.47 4.31 -20.40
C ASP A 259 -4.90 3.93 -18.98
N PRO A 260 -5.55 2.76 -18.77
CA PRO A 260 -6.02 2.36 -17.45
C PRO A 260 -4.87 2.00 -16.50
N ASP A 261 -3.68 1.70 -17.03
CA ASP A 261 -2.46 1.43 -16.28
C ASP A 261 -1.56 2.67 -16.13
N LEU A 262 -2.06 3.87 -16.45
CA LEU A 262 -1.31 5.11 -16.27
C LEU A 262 -0.94 5.29 -14.79
N THR A 263 0.36 5.41 -14.52
CA THR A 263 0.91 5.73 -13.19
C THR A 263 1.59 7.11 -13.22
N LEU A 264 1.90 7.66 -12.05
CA LEU A 264 2.66 8.90 -11.96
C LEU A 264 4.09 8.74 -12.53
N ASP A 265 4.72 7.58 -12.35
CA ASP A 265 6.01 7.24 -12.96
C ASP A 265 5.95 7.23 -14.49
N ARG A 266 4.91 6.63 -15.07
CA ARG A 266 4.69 6.64 -16.53
C ARG A 266 4.45 8.06 -17.05
N LEU A 267 3.66 8.86 -16.33
CA LEU A 267 3.41 10.25 -16.68
C LEU A 267 4.68 11.10 -16.60
N ALA A 268 5.50 10.90 -15.56
CA ALA A 268 6.79 11.55 -15.36
C ALA A 268 7.76 11.26 -16.51
N ARG A 269 7.87 9.99 -16.92
CA ARG A 269 8.65 9.61 -18.10
C ARG A 269 8.15 10.28 -19.38
N LYS A 270 6.83 10.23 -19.64
CA LYS A 270 6.24 10.84 -20.84
C LYS A 270 6.40 12.37 -20.90
N ALA A 271 6.46 13.03 -19.73
CA ALA A 271 6.65 14.47 -19.62
C ALA A 271 8.13 14.89 -19.54
N CYS A 272 9.05 13.94 -19.34
CA CYS A 272 10.45 14.18 -18.98
C CYS A 272 10.61 15.11 -17.76
N ILE A 273 9.72 14.96 -16.76
CA ILE A 273 9.72 15.75 -15.53
C ILE A 273 9.69 14.80 -14.33
N PRO A 274 10.51 15.01 -13.29
CA PRO A 274 10.44 14.21 -12.06
C PRO A 274 9.02 14.15 -11.48
N ALA A 275 8.55 12.95 -11.13
CA ALA A 275 7.24 12.69 -10.54
C ALA A 275 6.90 13.64 -9.36
N ARG A 276 7.89 13.90 -8.52
CA ARG A 276 7.77 14.82 -7.37
C ARG A 276 7.49 16.27 -7.79
N GLN A 277 8.09 16.76 -8.88
CA GLN A 277 7.82 18.10 -9.41
C GLN A 277 6.42 18.18 -10.00
N ILE A 278 5.97 17.15 -10.73
CA ILE A 278 4.59 17.06 -11.24
C ILE A 278 3.59 17.12 -10.07
N SER A 279 3.82 16.30 -9.05
CA SER A 279 2.96 16.28 -7.86
C SER A 279 2.93 17.63 -7.14
N ALA A 280 4.09 18.29 -7.00
CA ALA A 280 4.19 19.58 -6.32
C ALA A 280 3.47 20.69 -7.12
N ALA A 281 3.72 20.79 -8.43
CA ALA A 281 3.09 21.78 -9.30
C ALA A 281 1.55 21.61 -9.33
N ILE A 282 1.06 20.37 -9.48
CA ILE A 282 -0.38 20.07 -9.49
C ILE A 282 -1.03 20.44 -8.16
N ASN A 283 -0.37 20.14 -7.04
CA ASN A 283 -0.88 20.50 -5.72
C ASN A 283 -0.91 22.03 -5.52
N GLN A 284 0.14 22.74 -5.97
CA GLN A 284 0.23 24.19 -5.86
C GLN A 284 -0.86 24.91 -6.68
N VAL A 285 -1.14 24.45 -7.89
CA VAL A 285 -2.13 25.11 -8.78
C VAL A 285 -3.56 24.70 -8.47
N TYR A 286 -3.82 23.40 -8.27
CA TYR A 286 -5.18 22.90 -8.17
C TYR A 286 -5.61 22.55 -6.73
N GLY A 287 -4.71 22.59 -5.75
CA GLY A 287 -5.00 22.19 -4.37
C GLY A 287 -5.32 20.70 -4.20
N ARG A 288 -5.01 19.88 -5.21
CA ARG A 288 -5.39 18.45 -5.29
C ARG A 288 -4.27 17.58 -5.85
N ASN A 289 -4.48 16.27 -5.84
CA ASN A 289 -3.49 15.33 -6.40
C ASN A 289 -3.71 15.09 -7.91
N ILE A 290 -2.66 14.60 -8.59
CA ILE A 290 -2.68 14.30 -10.04
C ILE A 290 -3.71 13.22 -10.41
N SER A 291 -3.98 12.26 -9.54
CA SER A 291 -5.02 11.24 -9.75
C SER A 291 -6.39 11.87 -9.95
N GLN A 292 -6.76 12.84 -9.11
CA GLN A 292 -8.02 13.56 -9.21
C GLN A 292 -8.11 14.38 -10.50
N VAL A 293 -7.01 15.02 -10.92
CA VAL A 293 -6.94 15.72 -12.20
C VAL A 293 -7.20 14.76 -13.35
N VAL A 294 -6.45 13.65 -13.44
CA VAL A 294 -6.62 12.65 -14.52
C VAL A 294 -8.03 12.06 -14.52
N ASN A 295 -8.57 11.72 -13.35
CA ASN A 295 -9.92 11.19 -13.23
C ASN A 295 -10.97 12.18 -13.72
N GLU A 296 -10.77 13.50 -13.60
CA GLU A 296 -11.70 14.48 -14.17
C GLU A 296 -11.72 14.45 -15.70
N TYR A 297 -10.58 14.32 -16.37
CA TYR A 297 -10.55 14.09 -17.83
C TYR A 297 -11.28 12.79 -18.19
N ARG A 298 -11.07 11.71 -17.42
CA ARG A 298 -11.80 10.43 -17.60
C ARG A 298 -13.31 10.60 -17.42
N ILE A 299 -13.76 11.38 -16.43
CA ILE A 299 -15.19 11.64 -16.20
C ILE A 299 -15.78 12.51 -17.31
N GLU A 300 -15.08 13.53 -17.79
CA GLU A 300 -15.55 14.32 -18.93
C GLU A 300 -15.70 13.46 -20.19
N ARG A 301 -14.74 12.57 -20.48
CA ARG A 301 -14.88 11.57 -21.54
C ARG A 301 -16.09 10.66 -21.34
N ALA A 302 -16.31 10.18 -20.11
CA ALA A 302 -17.45 9.35 -19.77
C ALA A 302 -18.79 10.10 -19.96
N LYS A 303 -18.86 11.38 -19.59
CA LYS A 303 -20.03 12.24 -19.83
C LYS A 303 -20.33 12.35 -21.31
N THR A 304 -19.32 12.62 -22.15
CA THR A 304 -19.51 12.64 -23.61
C THR A 304 -20.08 11.32 -24.11
N LEU A 305 -19.49 10.18 -23.72
CA LEU A 305 -19.97 8.85 -24.13
C LEU A 305 -21.37 8.52 -23.61
N LEU A 306 -21.74 8.97 -22.41
CA LEU A 306 -23.08 8.78 -21.83
C LEU A 306 -24.17 9.53 -22.61
N LEU A 307 -23.81 10.66 -23.25
CA LEU A 307 -24.72 11.51 -24.00
C LEU A 307 -24.76 11.17 -25.49
N SER A 308 -23.62 10.76 -26.05
CA SER A 308 -23.48 10.51 -27.48
C SER A 308 -23.71 9.05 -27.88
N THR A 309 -23.84 8.13 -26.92
CA THR A 309 -23.98 6.68 -27.21
C THR A 309 -24.95 5.98 -26.25
N ASP A 310 -25.55 4.88 -26.72
CA ASP A 310 -26.36 3.97 -25.90
C ASP A 310 -25.54 2.83 -25.25
N LYS A 311 -24.20 2.92 -25.27
CA LYS A 311 -23.32 1.89 -24.72
C LYS A 311 -23.68 1.57 -23.26
N ALA A 312 -23.48 0.31 -22.86
CA ALA A 312 -23.63 -0.06 -21.45
C ALA A 312 -22.65 0.73 -20.58
N ILE A 313 -23.05 1.07 -19.35
CA ILE A 313 -22.19 1.80 -18.39
C ILE A 313 -20.85 1.07 -18.20
N THR A 314 -20.87 -0.26 -18.24
CA THR A 314 -19.66 -1.09 -18.19
C THR A 314 -18.66 -0.74 -19.29
N GLN A 315 -19.13 -0.62 -20.53
CA GLN A 315 -18.28 -0.26 -21.65
C GLN A 315 -17.78 1.18 -21.53
N ILE A 316 -18.63 2.09 -21.07
CA ILE A 316 -18.27 3.51 -20.97
C ILE A 316 -17.13 3.74 -19.99
N TYR A 317 -17.16 3.12 -18.81
CA TYR A 317 -16.08 3.34 -17.86
C TYR A 317 -14.75 2.75 -18.35
N LEU A 318 -14.80 1.60 -19.03
CA LEU A 318 -13.63 0.98 -19.65
C LEU A 318 -13.06 1.87 -20.76
N ASP A 319 -13.92 2.36 -21.66
CA ASP A 319 -13.56 3.27 -22.77
C ASP A 319 -13.08 4.65 -22.26
N SER A 320 -13.33 4.97 -20.99
CA SER A 320 -12.88 6.21 -20.35
C SER A 320 -11.63 6.03 -19.50
N GLY A 321 -10.99 4.86 -19.54
CA GLY A 321 -9.73 4.58 -18.83
C GLY A 321 -9.88 4.13 -17.37
N PHE A 322 -11.08 3.77 -16.90
CA PHE A 322 -11.27 3.12 -15.61
C PHE A 322 -11.23 1.60 -15.73
N GLN A 323 -10.65 0.91 -14.73
CA GLN A 323 -10.66 -0.56 -14.69
C GLN A 323 -11.81 -1.16 -13.88
N THR A 324 -12.29 -0.42 -12.88
CA THR A 324 -13.30 -0.94 -11.95
C THR A 324 -14.53 -0.05 -11.88
N LYS A 325 -15.69 -0.69 -11.84
CA LYS A 325 -16.99 -0.03 -11.67
C LYS A 325 -17.05 0.81 -10.38
N SER A 326 -16.50 0.29 -9.28
CA SER A 326 -16.53 0.97 -7.98
C SER A 326 -15.81 2.32 -8.03
N ASN A 327 -14.62 2.35 -8.63
CA ASN A 327 -13.84 3.57 -8.79
C ASN A 327 -14.56 4.58 -9.69
N PHE A 328 -15.02 4.13 -10.86
CA PHE A 328 -15.79 4.97 -11.78
C PHE A 328 -17.02 5.60 -11.11
N HIS A 329 -17.86 4.81 -10.43
CA HIS A 329 -19.05 5.35 -9.78
C HIS A 329 -18.70 6.40 -8.70
N ARG A 330 -17.62 6.16 -7.93
CA ARG A 330 -17.16 7.09 -6.90
C ARG A 330 -16.71 8.41 -7.51
N GLU A 331 -15.81 8.38 -8.49
CA GLU A 331 -15.29 9.59 -9.13
C GLU A 331 -16.37 10.32 -9.92
N PHE A 332 -17.25 9.59 -10.61
CA PHE A 332 -18.38 10.19 -11.33
C PHE A 332 -19.29 10.95 -10.37
N SER A 333 -19.62 10.34 -9.22
CA SER A 333 -20.47 10.99 -8.21
C SER A 333 -19.76 12.16 -7.53
N ARG A 334 -18.45 12.06 -7.28
CA ARG A 334 -17.63 13.16 -6.73
C ARG A 334 -17.66 14.38 -7.65
N VAL A 335 -17.46 14.18 -8.96
CA VAL A 335 -17.36 15.25 -9.94
C VAL A 335 -18.73 15.81 -10.33
N THR A 336 -19.72 14.95 -10.54
CA THR A 336 -21.04 15.35 -11.09
C THR A 336 -22.14 15.48 -10.05
N GLN A 337 -21.90 15.05 -8.80
CA GLN A 337 -22.91 14.94 -7.73
C GLN A 337 -24.10 14.02 -8.09
N GLN A 338 -23.95 13.16 -9.11
CA GLN A 338 -24.98 12.25 -9.61
C GLN A 338 -24.39 10.87 -9.92
N THR A 339 -25.25 9.85 -10.02
CA THR A 339 -24.81 8.54 -10.55
C THR A 339 -24.77 8.56 -12.08
N PRO A 340 -23.93 7.76 -12.75
CA PRO A 340 -23.88 7.69 -14.22
C PRO A 340 -25.24 7.41 -14.86
N SER A 341 -26.03 6.52 -14.26
CA SER A 341 -27.40 6.21 -14.72
C SER A 341 -28.35 7.40 -14.56
N ALA A 342 -28.25 8.13 -13.45
CA ALA A 342 -29.06 9.33 -13.22
C ALA A 342 -28.69 10.43 -14.22
N PHE A 343 -27.39 10.65 -14.45
CA PHE A 343 -26.89 11.63 -15.41
C PHE A 343 -27.40 11.35 -16.82
N ARG A 344 -27.34 10.09 -17.29
CA ARG A 344 -27.90 9.71 -18.60
C ARG A 344 -29.40 10.01 -18.69
N ARG A 345 -30.18 9.57 -17.70
CA ARG A 345 -31.64 9.79 -17.69
C ARG A 345 -32.02 11.27 -17.67
N ALA A 346 -31.27 12.09 -16.95
CA ALA A 346 -31.53 13.52 -16.85
C ALA A 346 -31.36 14.22 -18.21
N ASN A 347 -30.38 13.80 -19.01
CA ASN A 347 -30.05 14.42 -20.30
C ASN A 347 -30.73 13.75 -21.51
N MET A 348 -31.37 12.59 -21.34
CA MET A 348 -32.25 11.99 -22.37
C MET A 348 -33.66 12.59 -22.40
N LYS A 349 -34.02 13.40 -21.39
CA LYS A 349 -35.34 14.04 -21.26
C LYS A 349 -35.37 15.50 -21.72
N SER A 350 -34.31 15.98 -22.34
CA SER A 350 -34.22 17.28 -23.00
C SER A 350 -33.99 17.08 -24.49
#